data_AF-A0AAD9I7B7-F1
#
_entry.id   AF-A0AAD9I7B7-F1
#
_cell.length_a   1.000
_cell.length_b   1.000
_cell.length_c   1.000
_cell.angle_alpha   90.00
_cell.angle_beta   90.00
_cell.angle_gamma   90.00
#
_symmetry.space_group_name_H-M   'P 1'
#
loop_
_entity.id
_entity.type
_entity.pdbx_description
1 polymer ?
#
loop_
_entity_poly.entity_id
_entity_poly.type
_entity_poly.pdbx_seq_one_letter_code
_entity_poly.pdbx_strand_id
1 'polypeptide(L)'
;MSALTAEQLDALDAAAIEAAEAFADWYYKAINDERKPQPAIAQAYTTSSPAYKAAGAPPAEIVVGGARLGLPQDLERMLAAQRRLVGSARPARVVHEVESLDVHVANPDYRVAAPAELLVAGRMPPHQRLQLLVSVDGVVRFGDGPQAVVKTFHENFILVPNWDVLAQTRSGGRPTTRYLISSQNFRRAG
;
A
#
# COMPACT_ATOMS: atom_id res chain seq x y z
N MET A 1 -5.83 7.60 29.86
CA MET A 1 -5.25 8.05 28.58
C MET A 1 -5.31 9.55 28.58
N SER A 2 -4.19 10.27 28.47
CA SER A 2 -4.28 11.73 28.28
C SER A 2 -4.78 12.00 26.85
N ALA A 3 -5.61 13.01 26.68
CA ALA A 3 -5.98 13.46 25.35
C ALA A 3 -4.74 13.96 24.61
N LEU A 4 -4.69 13.73 23.30
CA LEU A 4 -3.68 14.34 22.43
C LEU A 4 -3.95 15.85 22.35
N THR A 5 -2.89 16.65 22.29
CA THR A 5 -3.01 18.08 22.01
C THR A 5 -3.38 18.31 20.55
N ALA A 6 -3.91 19.50 20.22
CA ALA A 6 -4.19 19.87 18.83
C ALA A 6 -2.93 19.76 17.95
N GLU A 7 -1.80 20.25 18.44
CA GLU A 7 -0.50 20.14 17.75
C GLU A 7 -0.09 18.68 17.49
N GLN A 8 -0.38 17.77 18.43
CA GLN A 8 -0.13 16.35 18.24
C GLN A 8 -1.05 15.73 17.19
N LEU A 9 -2.31 16.16 17.12
CA LEU A 9 -3.24 15.72 16.08
C LEU A 9 -2.79 16.21 14.69
N ASP A 10 -2.45 17.48 14.55
CA ASP A 10 -1.97 18.05 13.29
C ASP A 10 -0.71 17.33 12.79
N ALA A 11 0.21 16.98 13.69
CA ALA A 11 1.42 16.23 13.35
C ALA A 11 1.13 14.77 12.93
N LEU A 12 0.10 14.15 13.49
CA LEU A 12 -0.35 12.81 13.09
C LEU A 12 -0.98 12.85 11.70
N ASP A 13 -1.85 13.83 11.45
CA ASP A 13 -2.53 13.99 10.17
C ASP A 13 -1.53 14.29 9.05
N ALA A 14 -0.59 15.22 9.28
CA ALA A 14 0.46 15.52 8.33
C ALA A 14 1.32 14.28 7.99
N ALA A 15 1.71 13.49 8.99
CA ALA A 15 2.48 12.27 8.78
C ALA A 15 1.68 11.17 8.07
N ALA A 16 0.37 11.08 8.33
CA ALA A 16 -0.52 10.13 7.66
C ALA A 16 -0.68 10.49 6.17
N ILE A 17 -0.88 11.77 5.86
CA ILE A 17 -0.98 12.29 4.49
C ILE A 17 0.31 12.01 3.73
N GLU A 18 1.48 12.39 4.28
CA GLU A 18 2.78 12.16 3.65
C GLU A 18 3.01 10.67 3.36
N ALA A 19 2.66 9.80 4.32
CA ALA A 19 2.80 8.36 4.16
C ALA A 19 1.88 7.77 3.09
N ALA A 20 0.63 8.24 3.02
CA ALA A 20 -0.35 7.78 2.04
C ALA A 20 0.04 8.22 0.62
N GLU A 21 0.44 9.48 0.43
CA GLU A 21 0.88 10.01 -0.87
C GLU A 21 2.13 9.27 -1.36
N ALA A 22 3.15 9.14 -0.50
CA ALA A 22 4.39 8.44 -0.86
C ALA A 22 4.14 6.95 -1.18
N PHE A 23 3.20 6.31 -0.48
CA PHE A 23 2.78 4.94 -0.77
C PHE A 23 2.06 4.85 -2.12
N ALA A 24 1.05 5.67 -2.35
CA ALA A 24 0.25 5.66 -3.58
C ALA A 24 1.14 5.92 -4.81
N ASP A 25 1.98 6.96 -4.74
CA ASP A 25 2.95 7.29 -5.81
C ASP A 25 3.85 6.10 -6.14
N TRP A 26 4.39 5.43 -5.12
CA TRP A 26 5.23 4.27 -5.33
C TRP A 26 4.45 3.09 -5.91
N TYR A 27 3.29 2.77 -5.33
CA TYR A 27 2.48 1.60 -5.67
C TYR A 27 1.95 1.71 -7.10
N TYR A 28 1.28 2.82 -7.45
CA TYR A 28 0.71 3.01 -8.78
C TYR A 28 1.80 3.17 -9.84
N LYS A 29 2.94 3.76 -9.51
CA LYS A 29 4.11 3.75 -10.41
C LYS A 29 4.64 2.33 -10.64
N ALA A 30 4.68 1.48 -9.61
CA ALA A 30 5.15 0.11 -9.73
C ALA A 30 4.20 -0.76 -10.57
N ILE A 31 2.89 -0.61 -10.42
CA ILE A 31 1.90 -1.34 -11.23
C ILE A 31 1.74 -0.80 -12.65
N ASN A 32 2.14 0.44 -12.91
CA ASN A 32 2.16 1.03 -14.25
C ASN A 32 3.52 0.83 -14.97
N ASP A 33 4.53 0.24 -14.32
CA ASP A 33 5.83 0.01 -14.97
C ASP A 33 5.75 -1.15 -15.99
N GLU A 34 5.56 -0.78 -17.26
CA GLU A 34 5.46 -1.70 -18.38
C GLU A 34 6.79 -2.36 -18.77
N ARG A 35 7.92 -1.80 -18.32
CA ARG A 35 9.25 -2.37 -18.58
C ARG A 35 9.46 -3.70 -17.85
N LYS A 36 8.62 -3.98 -16.85
CA LYS A 36 8.67 -5.20 -16.05
C LYS A 36 7.54 -6.15 -16.46
N PRO A 37 7.83 -7.46 -16.63
CA PRO A 37 6.82 -8.45 -17.01
C PRO A 37 5.77 -8.66 -15.92
N GLN A 38 6.14 -8.42 -14.65
CA GLN A 38 5.25 -8.42 -13.49
C GLN A 38 5.61 -7.21 -12.62
N PRO A 39 4.62 -6.54 -12.01
CA PRO A 39 4.91 -5.51 -11.02
C PRO A 39 5.65 -6.14 -9.84
N ALA A 40 6.57 -5.38 -9.24
CA ALA A 40 7.31 -5.81 -8.05
C ALA A 40 6.72 -5.07 -6.84
N ILE A 41 5.59 -5.57 -6.36
CA ILE A 41 4.82 -5.00 -5.24
C ILE A 41 4.68 -5.96 -4.06
N ALA A 42 4.98 -7.25 -4.23
CA ALA A 42 4.83 -8.26 -3.19
C ALA A 42 5.63 -7.96 -1.93
N GLN A 43 6.79 -7.30 -2.05
CA GLN A 43 7.61 -6.89 -0.91
C GLN A 43 6.97 -5.80 -0.05
N ALA A 44 5.94 -5.11 -0.55
CA ALA A 44 5.21 -4.10 0.22
C ALA A 44 4.09 -4.68 1.08
N TYR A 45 3.92 -6.00 1.15
CA TYR A 45 2.93 -6.63 2.01
C TYR A 45 3.58 -7.18 3.28
N THR A 46 2.83 -7.18 4.38
CA THR A 46 3.26 -7.80 5.65
C THR A 46 3.64 -9.27 5.48
N THR A 47 3.01 -9.98 4.54
CA THR A 47 3.35 -11.36 4.13
C THR A 47 4.82 -11.54 3.74
N SER A 48 5.52 -10.47 3.32
CA SER A 48 6.93 -10.52 2.92
C SER A 48 7.89 -10.06 4.02
N SER A 49 7.40 -9.46 5.11
CA SER A 49 8.23 -8.90 6.19
C SER A 49 8.70 -9.97 7.19
N PRO A 50 10.02 -10.05 7.47
CA PRO A 50 10.55 -10.86 8.56
C PRO A 50 9.95 -10.53 9.93
N ALA A 51 9.81 -9.25 10.30
CA ALA A 51 9.25 -8.85 11.59
C ALA A 51 7.82 -9.38 11.79
N TYR A 52 6.93 -9.19 10.82
CA TYR A 52 5.55 -9.68 10.91
C TYR A 52 5.47 -11.21 10.91
N LYS A 53 6.33 -11.90 10.14
CA LYS A 53 6.42 -13.37 10.16
C LYS A 53 6.87 -13.90 11.52
N ALA A 54 7.91 -13.31 12.10
CA ALA A 54 8.44 -13.72 13.39
C ALA A 54 7.42 -13.52 14.52
N ALA A 55 6.57 -12.50 14.42
CA ALA A 55 5.47 -12.25 15.33
C ALA A 55 4.24 -13.15 15.13
N GLY A 56 4.25 -14.05 14.13
CA GLY A 56 3.11 -14.91 13.81
C GLY A 56 1.90 -14.15 13.26
N ALA A 57 2.10 -12.98 12.66
CA ALA A 57 1.02 -12.22 12.05
C ALA A 57 0.41 -13.01 10.87
N PRO A 58 -0.93 -12.93 10.69
CA PRO A 58 -1.56 -13.56 9.53
C PRO A 58 -1.02 -12.94 8.22
N PRO A 59 -1.05 -13.70 7.11
CA PRO A 59 -0.76 -13.12 5.79
C PRO A 59 -1.69 -11.95 5.49
N ALA A 60 -1.18 -10.98 4.74
CA ALA A 60 -1.99 -9.84 4.28
C ALA A 60 -3.22 -10.33 3.51
N GLU A 61 -4.37 -9.72 3.80
CA GLU A 61 -5.61 -10.02 3.08
C GLU A 61 -5.67 -9.23 1.78
N ILE A 62 -5.93 -9.91 0.66
CA ILE A 62 -6.04 -9.28 -0.65
C ILE A 62 -7.34 -9.72 -1.29
N VAL A 63 -8.23 -8.78 -1.58
CA VAL A 63 -9.51 -9.03 -2.25
C VAL A 63 -9.59 -8.17 -3.50
N VAL A 64 -9.81 -8.80 -4.66
CA VAL A 64 -9.94 -8.12 -5.95
C VAL A 64 -11.27 -8.48 -6.57
N GLY A 65 -12.14 -7.51 -6.80
CA GLY A 65 -13.46 -7.72 -7.41
C GLY A 65 -14.35 -8.68 -6.61
N GLY A 66 -14.10 -8.82 -5.29
CA GLY A 66 -14.78 -9.77 -4.42
C GLY A 66 -14.12 -11.15 -4.31
N ALA A 67 -13.09 -11.44 -5.12
CA ALA A 67 -12.33 -12.68 -5.01
C ALA A 67 -11.10 -12.50 -4.10
N ARG A 68 -10.94 -13.38 -3.11
CA ARG A 68 -9.77 -13.39 -2.23
C ARG A 68 -8.57 -14.03 -2.94
N LEU A 69 -7.43 -13.36 -2.92
CA LEU A 69 -6.14 -13.88 -3.37
C LEU A 69 -5.35 -14.46 -2.19
N GLY A 70 -4.51 -15.47 -2.47
CA GLY A 70 -3.76 -16.17 -1.43
C GLY A 70 -2.49 -15.43 -1.03
N LEU A 71 -1.73 -14.93 -2.01
CA LEU A 71 -0.45 -14.27 -1.83
C LEU A 71 -0.34 -13.00 -2.68
N PRO A 72 0.50 -12.02 -2.29
CA PRO A 72 0.78 -10.85 -3.12
C PRO A 72 1.29 -11.19 -4.54
N GLN A 73 2.01 -12.30 -4.69
CA GLN A 73 2.47 -12.76 -6.01
C GLN A 73 1.30 -13.22 -6.91
N ASP A 74 0.15 -13.61 -6.34
CA ASP A 74 -1.06 -13.86 -7.14
C ASP A 74 -1.59 -12.57 -7.75
N LEU A 75 -1.54 -11.46 -7.00
CA LEU A 75 -1.92 -10.13 -7.50
C LEU A 75 -0.97 -9.70 -8.63
N GLU A 76 0.34 -9.86 -8.46
CA GLU A 76 1.33 -9.53 -9.50
C GLU A 76 1.07 -10.32 -10.80
N ARG A 77 0.78 -11.63 -10.67
CA ARG A 77 0.40 -12.48 -11.81
C ARG A 77 -0.91 -12.03 -12.46
N MET A 78 -1.91 -11.67 -11.67
CA MET A 78 -3.20 -11.19 -12.16
C MET A 78 -3.05 -9.87 -12.94
N LEU A 79 -2.29 -8.90 -12.41
CA LEU A 79 -1.98 -7.64 -13.10
C LEU A 79 -1.20 -7.89 -14.40
N ALA A 80 -0.25 -8.82 -14.39
CA ALA A 80 0.48 -9.20 -15.60
C ALA A 80 -0.43 -9.89 -16.64
N ALA A 81 -1.38 -10.72 -16.20
CA ALA A 81 -2.37 -11.35 -17.07
C ALA A 81 -3.35 -10.33 -17.67
N GLN A 82 -3.77 -9.32 -16.88
CA GLN A 82 -4.63 -8.23 -17.31
C GLN A 82 -4.03 -7.49 -18.53
N ARG A 83 -2.71 -7.25 -18.51
CA ARG A 83 -1.99 -6.63 -19.65
C ARG A 83 -2.00 -7.51 -20.92
N ARG A 84 -2.23 -8.82 -20.80
CA ARG A 84 -2.25 -9.78 -21.93
C ARG A 84 -3.65 -10.05 -22.49
N LEU A 85 -4.70 -9.86 -21.68
CA LEU A 85 -6.08 -10.22 -22.04
C LEU A 85 -6.77 -9.25 -23.00
N VAL A 86 -6.19 -8.08 -23.25
CA VAL A 86 -6.75 -7.07 -24.16
C VAL A 86 -6.43 -7.46 -25.61
N GLY A 87 -7.09 -8.52 -26.09
CA GLY A 87 -7.43 -8.85 -27.50
C GLY A 87 -6.40 -8.69 -28.61
N SER A 88 -5.12 -8.45 -28.31
CA SER A 88 -4.12 -8.05 -29.30
C SER A 88 -2.85 -8.89 -29.18
N ALA A 89 -2.11 -9.00 -30.30
CA ALA A 89 -0.86 -9.76 -30.37
C ALA A 89 0.28 -9.17 -29.51
N ARG A 90 0.06 -8.02 -28.86
CA ARG A 90 1.00 -7.35 -27.94
C ARG A 90 0.31 -7.15 -26.59
N PRO A 91 1.06 -7.07 -25.47
CA PRO A 91 0.47 -6.64 -24.21
C PRO A 91 -0.16 -5.26 -24.41
N ALA A 92 -1.43 -5.10 -24.07
CA ALA A 92 -2.03 -3.77 -24.08
C ALA A 92 -1.55 -2.99 -22.87
N ARG A 93 -1.37 -1.69 -23.10
CA ARG A 93 -1.16 -0.69 -22.09
C ARG A 93 -2.30 -0.74 -21.07
N VAL A 94 -1.97 -0.90 -19.79
CA VAL A 94 -2.94 -0.79 -18.69
C VAL A 94 -2.40 0.22 -17.70
N VAL A 95 -3.09 1.34 -17.55
CA VAL A 95 -2.65 2.46 -16.73
C VAL A 95 -3.68 2.73 -15.66
N HIS A 96 -3.23 2.75 -14.42
CA HIS A 96 -4.02 3.22 -13.28
C HIS A 96 -3.67 4.67 -13.01
N GLU A 97 -4.64 5.55 -13.08
CA GLU A 97 -4.51 6.98 -12.79
C GLU A 97 -5.28 7.26 -11.50
N VAL A 98 -4.59 7.75 -10.48
CA VAL A 98 -5.20 8.16 -9.21
C VAL A 98 -5.85 9.52 -9.41
N GLU A 99 -7.13 9.64 -9.05
CA GLU A 99 -7.89 10.90 -9.12
C GLU A 99 -8.09 11.52 -7.74
N SER A 100 -8.30 10.69 -6.72
CA SER A 100 -8.47 11.12 -5.33
C SER A 100 -7.81 10.13 -4.37
N LEU A 101 -7.28 10.66 -3.28
CA LEU A 101 -6.64 9.93 -2.20
C LEU A 101 -7.12 10.50 -0.88
N ASP A 102 -7.59 9.64 0.02
CA ASP A 102 -7.96 9.98 1.39
C ASP A 102 -7.23 9.05 2.36
N VAL A 103 -6.92 9.54 3.56
CA VAL A 103 -6.27 8.75 4.60
C VAL A 103 -6.85 9.05 5.97
N HIS A 104 -7.06 7.99 6.74
CA HIS A 104 -7.48 8.06 8.13
C HIS A 104 -6.52 7.28 9.04
N VAL A 105 -6.15 7.86 10.19
CA VAL A 105 -5.39 7.18 11.23
C VAL A 105 -6.31 6.23 12.00
N ALA A 106 -6.31 4.95 11.61
CA ALA A 106 -7.11 3.90 12.25
C ALA A 106 -6.60 3.53 13.64
N ASN A 107 -5.27 3.61 13.86
CA ASN A 107 -4.65 3.43 15.18
C ASN A 107 -3.38 4.30 15.30
N PRO A 108 -3.35 5.30 16.20
CA PRO A 108 -2.19 6.19 16.37
C PRO A 108 -1.02 5.58 17.18
N ASP A 109 -1.18 4.37 17.73
CA ASP A 109 -0.16 3.67 18.51
C ASP A 109 -0.15 2.17 18.15
N TYR A 110 0.11 1.87 16.88
CA TYR A 110 0.22 0.50 16.38
C TYR A 110 1.50 -0.19 16.90
N ARG A 111 1.33 -1.34 17.55
CA ARG A 111 2.43 -2.07 18.23
C ARG A 111 2.58 -3.53 17.82
N VAL A 112 1.71 -4.05 16.94
CA VAL A 112 1.79 -5.45 16.50
C VAL A 112 3.09 -5.66 15.74
N ALA A 113 3.81 -6.73 16.07
CA ALA A 113 5.14 -7.08 15.51
C ALA A 113 6.24 -6.02 15.72
N ALA A 114 6.00 -5.00 16.54
CA ALA A 114 7.00 -3.99 16.84
C ALA A 114 8.11 -4.59 17.74
N PRO A 115 9.40 -4.43 17.37
CA PRO A 115 10.52 -4.77 18.23
C PRO A 115 10.41 -4.03 19.57
N ALA A 116 10.68 -4.72 20.68
CA ALA A 116 10.53 -4.17 22.03
C ALA A 116 11.40 -2.91 22.23
N GLU A 117 12.56 -2.85 21.57
CA GLU A 117 13.52 -1.75 21.60
C GLU A 117 12.93 -0.46 21.00
N LEU A 118 12.02 -0.59 20.03
CA LEU A 118 11.33 0.55 19.40
C LEU A 118 10.13 1.03 20.20
N LEU A 119 9.64 0.22 21.15
CA LEU A 119 8.53 0.55 22.03
C LEU A 119 8.97 1.26 23.33
N VAL A 120 10.28 1.36 23.57
CA VAL A 120 10.83 2.14 24.69
C VAL A 120 10.42 3.60 24.54
N ALA A 121 9.90 4.20 25.62
CA ALA A 121 9.41 5.58 25.61
C ALA A 121 10.48 6.55 25.05
N GLY A 122 10.08 7.38 24.08
CA GLY A 122 10.96 8.37 23.45
C GLY A 122 11.90 7.84 22.36
N ARG A 123 11.93 6.52 22.09
CA ARG A 123 12.76 5.96 21.00
C ARG A 123 12.18 6.19 19.61
N MET A 124 10.86 6.23 19.49
CA MET A 124 10.19 6.56 18.22
C MET A 124 9.10 7.60 18.43
N PRO A 125 9.01 8.59 17.53
CA PRO A 125 7.91 9.53 17.54
C PRO A 125 6.55 8.80 17.36
N PRO A 126 5.48 9.26 18.02
CA PRO A 126 4.14 8.67 17.87
C PRO A 126 3.67 8.59 16.40
N HIS A 127 3.96 9.62 15.60
CA HIS A 127 3.59 9.70 14.18
C HIS A 127 4.28 8.69 13.25
N GLN A 128 5.19 7.85 13.77
CA GLN A 128 5.83 6.77 12.99
C GLN A 128 5.22 5.40 13.26
N ARG A 129 4.23 5.30 14.14
CA ARG A 129 3.60 4.03 14.58
C ARG A 129 2.12 4.00 14.21
N LEU A 130 1.80 4.50 13.02
CA LEU A 130 0.41 4.64 12.61
C LEU A 130 -0.07 3.37 11.91
N GLN A 131 -1.32 3.01 12.17
CA GLN A 131 -2.09 2.18 11.25
C GLN A 131 -2.97 3.12 10.45
N LEU A 132 -2.87 3.03 9.12
CA LEU A 132 -3.57 3.93 8.22
C LEU A 132 -4.60 3.15 7.41
N LEU A 133 -5.80 3.71 7.29
CA LEU A 133 -6.76 3.34 6.26
C LEU A 133 -6.60 4.33 5.11
N VAL A 134 -6.17 3.85 3.96
CA VAL A 134 -5.99 4.67 2.75
C VAL A 134 -7.05 4.27 1.75
N SER A 135 -7.80 5.27 1.25
CA SER A 135 -8.83 5.10 0.22
C SER A 135 -8.36 5.78 -1.05
N VAL A 136 -8.42 5.08 -2.17
CA VAL A 136 -7.99 5.57 -3.49
C VAL A 136 -9.15 5.44 -4.46
N ASP A 137 -9.50 6.56 -5.10
CA ASP A 137 -10.39 6.58 -6.26
C ASP A 137 -9.61 6.96 -7.50
N GLY A 138 -9.93 6.32 -8.62
CA GLY A 138 -9.28 6.64 -9.87
C GLY A 138 -9.86 5.91 -11.06
N VAL A 139 -9.10 5.92 -12.16
CA VAL A 139 -9.45 5.25 -13.41
C VAL A 139 -8.37 4.29 -13.85
N VAL A 140 -8.79 3.15 -14.39
CA VAL A 140 -7.95 2.21 -15.12
C VAL A 140 -8.29 2.29 -16.60
N ARG A 141 -7.26 2.57 -17.41
CA ARG A 141 -7.33 2.67 -18.87
C ARG A 141 -6.74 1.41 -19.49
N PHE A 142 -7.49 0.76 -20.37
CA PHE A 142 -7.10 -0.43 -21.12
C PHE A 142 -6.89 -0.08 -22.59
N GLY A 143 -5.66 -0.20 -23.08
CA GLY A 143 -5.25 0.19 -24.42
C GLY A 143 -4.90 1.67 -24.54
N ASP A 144 -4.57 2.09 -25.76
CA ASP A 144 -4.21 3.47 -26.09
C ASP A 144 -5.19 4.07 -27.11
N GLY A 145 -5.23 5.41 -27.14
CA GLY A 145 -6.00 6.17 -28.12
C GLY A 145 -7.52 6.17 -27.88
N PRO A 146 -8.32 6.59 -28.88
CA PRO A 146 -9.76 6.83 -28.71
C PRO A 146 -10.60 5.59 -28.39
N GLN A 147 -10.05 4.39 -28.60
CA GLN A 147 -10.72 3.11 -28.32
C GLN A 147 -10.34 2.54 -26.96
N ALA A 148 -9.53 3.25 -26.17
CA ALA A 148 -9.13 2.80 -24.85
C ALA A 148 -10.37 2.68 -23.95
N VAL A 149 -10.56 1.51 -23.35
CA VAL A 149 -11.64 1.32 -22.38
C VAL A 149 -11.20 1.93 -21.07
N VAL A 150 -11.98 2.88 -20.55
CA VAL A 150 -11.74 3.50 -19.24
C VAL A 150 -12.78 2.98 -18.27
N LYS A 151 -12.33 2.55 -17.09
CA LYS A 151 -13.19 2.12 -15.99
C LYS A 151 -12.74 2.80 -14.71
N THR A 152 -13.69 3.25 -13.89
CA THR A 152 -13.35 3.75 -12.56
C THR A 152 -13.03 2.58 -11.62
N PHE A 153 -12.19 2.83 -10.64
CA PHE A 153 -11.88 1.89 -9.56
C PHE A 153 -11.87 2.62 -8.22
N HIS A 154 -12.12 1.84 -7.19
CA HIS A 154 -11.99 2.22 -5.80
C HIS A 154 -11.14 1.15 -5.09
N GLU A 155 -10.15 1.59 -4.34
CA GLU A 155 -9.20 0.70 -3.67
C GLU A 155 -8.92 1.16 -2.25
N ASN A 156 -9.06 0.25 -1.29
CA ASN A 156 -8.76 0.52 0.10
C ASN A 156 -7.55 -0.30 0.55
N PHE A 157 -6.66 0.33 1.31
CA PHE A 157 -5.51 -0.30 1.94
C PHE A 157 -5.54 -0.09 3.45
N ILE A 158 -5.20 -1.12 4.21
CA ILE A 158 -4.76 -0.97 5.60
C ILE A 158 -3.25 -1.03 5.62
N LEU A 159 -2.60 0.11 5.85
CA LEU A 159 -1.16 0.22 5.96
C LEU A 159 -0.72 0.13 7.42
N VAL A 160 0.39 -0.56 7.65
CA VAL A 160 1.01 -0.73 8.97
C VAL A 160 2.51 -0.44 8.89
N PRO A 161 3.17 -0.07 9.99
CA PRO A 161 4.58 0.30 9.96
C PRO A 161 5.47 -0.86 9.53
N ASN A 162 6.47 -0.58 8.69
CA ASN A 162 7.50 -1.54 8.34
C ASN A 162 8.62 -1.54 9.39
N TRP A 163 8.49 -2.42 10.38
CA TRP A 163 9.46 -2.52 11.45
C TRP A 163 10.86 -2.91 10.99
N ASP A 164 10.98 -3.68 9.90
CA ASP A 164 12.29 -4.06 9.37
C ASP A 164 13.08 -2.83 8.88
N VAL A 165 12.38 -1.82 8.34
CA VAL A 165 12.97 -0.56 7.88
C VAL A 165 13.10 0.44 9.03
N LEU A 166 12.07 0.57 9.87
CA LEU A 166 12.08 1.53 10.98
C LEU A 166 13.10 1.16 12.08
N ALA A 167 13.41 -0.12 12.27
CA ALA A 167 14.47 -0.57 13.18
C ALA A 167 15.88 -0.22 12.67
N GLN A 168 16.04 -0.05 11.36
CA GLN A 168 17.31 0.32 10.76
C GLN A 168 17.46 1.85 10.84
N THR A 169 18.05 2.33 11.93
CA THR A 169 18.36 3.76 12.20
C THR A 169 19.32 4.42 11.18
N ARG A 170 19.67 3.75 10.08
CA ARG A 170 20.49 4.31 9.01
C ARG A 170 19.60 4.97 7.96
N SER A 171 19.72 6.30 7.89
CA SER A 171 19.08 7.25 6.98
C SER A 171 19.39 7.00 5.48
N GLY A 172 19.16 5.79 4.97
CA GLY A 172 19.43 5.42 3.56
C GLY A 172 18.42 4.45 2.93
N GLY A 173 17.43 3.96 3.67
CA GLY A 173 16.32 3.20 3.10
C GLY A 173 15.38 4.10 2.29
N ARG A 174 14.90 3.62 1.14
CA ARG A 174 13.95 4.40 0.32
C ARG A 174 12.68 4.72 1.15
N PRO A 175 12.19 5.98 1.17
CA PRO A 175 11.00 6.40 1.92
C PRO A 175 9.78 5.52 1.67
N THR A 176 9.68 5.02 0.44
CA THR A 176 8.61 4.18 -0.12
C THR A 176 8.48 2.78 0.51
N THR A 177 9.15 2.52 1.63
CA THR A 177 9.13 1.21 2.32
C THR A 177 8.78 1.34 3.80
N ARG A 178 8.45 2.53 4.31
CA ARG A 178 8.14 2.75 5.75
C ARG A 178 6.83 2.11 6.20
N TYR A 179 5.92 1.83 5.28
CA TYR A 179 4.64 1.19 5.53
C TYR A 179 4.45 -0.04 4.63
N LEU A 180 3.75 -1.04 5.15
CA LEU A 180 3.39 -2.28 4.46
C LEU A 180 1.87 -2.44 4.43
N ILE A 181 1.38 -3.10 3.40
CA ILE A 181 0.00 -3.48 3.20
C ILE A 181 -0.30 -4.70 4.09
N SER A 182 -1.24 -4.52 5.01
CA SER A 182 -1.82 -5.60 5.83
C SER A 182 -3.16 -6.10 5.29
N SER A 183 -3.90 -5.22 4.62
CA SER A 183 -5.14 -5.58 3.91
C SER A 183 -5.31 -4.69 2.68
N GLN A 184 -5.91 -5.24 1.63
CA GLN A 184 -6.21 -4.56 0.39
C GLN A 184 -7.56 -5.03 -0.17
N ASN A 185 -8.41 -4.09 -0.55
CA ASN A 185 -9.65 -4.35 -1.25
C ASN A 185 -9.73 -3.49 -2.51
N PHE A 186 -9.60 -4.13 -3.67
CA PHE A 186 -9.76 -3.48 -4.96
C PHE A 186 -11.13 -3.79 -5.55
N ARG A 187 -11.88 -2.77 -5.95
CA ARG A 187 -13.11 -2.88 -6.71
C ARG A 187 -13.07 -1.97 -7.92
N ARG A 188 -13.48 -2.51 -9.06
CA ARG A 188 -13.73 -1.72 -10.27
C ARG A 188 -15.22 -1.41 -10.32
N ALA A 189 -15.59 -0.17 -10.62
CA ALA A 189 -17.00 0.15 -10.84
C ALA A 189 -17.50 -0.53 -12.14
N GLY A 190 -18.79 -0.87 -12.17
CA GLY A 190 -19.45 -1.55 -13.30
C GLY A 190 -19.37 -0.78 -14.61
#